data_AF-A0A2W4RGR2-F1
#
_entry.id   AF-A0A2W4RGR2-F1
#
_cell.length_a   1.000
_cell.length_b   1.000
_cell.length_c   1.000
_cell.angle_alpha   90.00
_cell.angle_beta   90.00
_cell.angle_gamma   90.00
#
_symmetry.space_group_name_H-M   'P 1'
#
loop_
_entity.id
_entity.type
_entity.pdbx_description
1 polymer ?
#
loop_
_entity_poly.entity_id
_entity_poly.type
_entity_poly.pdbx_seq_one_letter_code
_entity_poly.pdbx_strand_id
1 'polypeptide(L)'
;MNPPAFIQSIEASAVGEWLRSSVAALPWVNAAHVLCIALVFGSILVVDLRLLGVLERQRSVVRISREMLWLTWAAFAGAVVAGAVYFSANA
;
A
#
# COMPACT_ATOMS: atom_id res chain seq x y z
N MET A 1 29.11 -11.35 9.89
CA MET A 1 28.41 -10.44 10.81
C MET A 1 27.09 -11.10 11.14
N ASN A 2 26.86 -11.47 12.40
CA ASN A 2 25.60 -12.09 12.81
C ASN A 2 24.49 -11.02 12.72
N PRO A 3 23.36 -11.29 12.05
CA PRO A 3 22.26 -10.35 12.06
C PRO A 3 21.80 -10.11 13.52
N PRO A 4 21.30 -8.90 13.84
CA PRO A 4 20.78 -8.61 15.17
C PRO A 4 19.68 -9.61 15.55
N ALA A 5 19.61 -10.05 16.81
CA ALA A 5 18.61 -11.02 17.27
C ALA A 5 17.15 -10.60 16.96
N PHE A 6 16.91 -9.29 16.89
CA PHE A 6 15.63 -8.72 16.47
C PHE A 6 15.26 -9.11 15.03
N ILE A 7 16.21 -9.10 14.09
CA ILE A 7 16.00 -9.45 12.69
C ILE A 7 15.64 -10.95 12.56
N GLN A 8 16.36 -11.82 13.27
CA GLN A 8 16.05 -13.25 13.32
C GLN A 8 14.66 -13.53 13.89
N SER A 9 14.18 -12.74 14.84
CA SER A 9 12.83 -12.91 15.40
C SER A 9 11.71 -12.52 14.42
N ILE A 10 11.98 -11.56 13.52
CA ILE A 10 11.07 -11.20 12.43
C ILE A 10 11.11 -12.28 11.35
N GLU A 11 12.31 -12.77 11.01
CA GLU A 11 12.50 -13.82 10.02
C GLU A 11 11.80 -15.12 10.42
N ALA A 12 11.90 -15.53 11.69
CA ALA A 12 11.25 -16.72 12.25
C ALA A 12 9.76 -16.54 12.56
N SER A 13 9.16 -15.39 12.21
CA SER A 13 7.74 -15.15 12.44
C SER A 13 6.86 -16.03 11.55
N ALA A 14 5.64 -16.33 12.00
CA ALA A 14 4.68 -17.12 11.23
C ALA A 14 4.37 -16.52 9.84
N VAL A 15 4.52 -15.20 9.69
CA VAL A 15 4.37 -14.50 8.40
C VAL A 15 5.56 -14.76 7.48
N GLY A 16 6.80 -14.72 8.01
CA GLY A 16 8.01 -15.04 7.27
C GLY A 16 8.07 -16.52 6.83
N GLU A 17 7.62 -17.44 7.68
CA GLU A 17 7.47 -18.86 7.35
C GLU A 17 6.39 -19.07 6.27
N TRP A 18 5.24 -18.41 6.39
CA TRP A 18 4.17 -18.48 5.40
C TRP A 18 4.61 -17.97 4.02
N LEU A 19 5.33 -16.84 3.95
CA LEU A 19 5.84 -16.30 2.69
C LEU A 19 6.87 -17.23 2.03
N ARG A 20 7.71 -17.92 2.80
CA ARG A 20 8.69 -18.89 2.28
C ARG A 20 8.07 -20.22 1.85
N SER A 21 7.08 -20.70 2.60
CA SER A 21 6.41 -21.97 2.30
C SER A 21 5.54 -21.91 1.03
N SER A 22 5.10 -20.72 0.61
CA SER A 22 4.20 -20.53 -0.53
C SER A 22 4.84 -19.71 -1.65
N VAL A 23 5.20 -20.39 -2.74
CA VAL A 23 5.76 -19.76 -3.98
C VAL A 23 4.89 -18.63 -4.53
N ALA A 24 3.57 -18.69 -4.33
CA ALA A 24 2.63 -17.68 -4.80
C ALA A 24 2.35 -16.54 -3.81
N ALA A 25 2.69 -16.68 -2.52
CA ALA A 25 2.33 -15.70 -1.50
C ALA A 25 3.04 -14.35 -1.72
N LEU A 26 4.35 -14.39 -1.99
CA LEU A 26 5.16 -13.20 -2.29
C LEU A 26 4.63 -12.40 -3.50
N PRO A 27 4.38 -13.02 -4.68
CA PRO A 27 3.77 -12.33 -5.82
C PRO A 27 2.44 -11.66 -5.51
N TRP A 28 1.55 -12.32 -4.76
CA TRP A 28 0.24 -11.77 -4.42
C TRP A 28 0.34 -10.58 -3.47
N VAL A 29 1.18 -10.66 -2.43
CA VAL A 29 1.44 -9.55 -1.51
C VAL A 29 2.03 -8.36 -2.26
N ASN A 30 2.98 -8.61 -3.17
CA ASN A 30 3.59 -7.56 -3.99
C ASN A 30 2.56 -6.91 -4.93
N ALA A 31 1.70 -7.70 -5.58
CA ALA A 31 0.63 -7.17 -6.43
C ALA A 31 -0.35 -6.30 -5.62
N ALA A 32 -0.75 -6.76 -4.42
CA ALA A 32 -1.60 -5.98 -3.53
C ALA A 32 -0.93 -4.68 -3.08
N HIS A 33 0.37 -4.71 -2.78
CA HIS A 33 1.15 -3.54 -2.41
C HIS A 33 1.19 -2.50 -3.55
N VAL A 34 1.57 -2.93 -4.76
CA VAL A 34 1.63 -2.05 -5.94
C VAL A 34 0.25 -1.49 -6.28
N LEU A 35 -0.81 -2.29 -6.17
CA LEU A 35 -2.18 -1.82 -6.38
C LEU A 35 -2.58 -0.73 -5.38
N CYS A 36 -2.25 -0.91 -4.09
CA CYS A 36 -2.50 0.10 -3.07
C CYS A 36 -1.74 1.40 -3.36
N ILE A 37 -0.47 1.32 -3.76
CA ILE A 37 0.33 2.48 -4.16
C ILE A 37 -0.31 3.16 -5.39
N ALA A 38 -0.69 2.40 -6.41
CA ALA A 38 -1.34 2.93 -7.60
C ALA A 38 -2.65 3.66 -7.28
N LEU A 39 -3.44 3.15 -6.32
CA LEU A 39 -4.67 3.81 -5.86
C LEU A 39 -4.37 5.13 -5.13
N VAL A 40 -3.32 5.19 -4.31
CA VAL A 40 -2.87 6.44 -3.66
C VAL A 40 -2.41 7.46 -4.71
N PHE A 41 -1.60 7.04 -5.68
CA PHE A 41 -1.16 7.93 -6.76
C PHE A 41 -2.32 8.39 -7.64
N GLY A 42 -3.22 7.48 -7.99
CA GLY A 42 -4.41 7.78 -8.79
C GLY A 42 -5.34 8.77 -8.08
N SER A 43 -5.49 8.67 -6.76
CA SER A 43 -6.32 9.62 -6.01
C SER A 43 -5.70 11.03 -5.96
N ILE A 44 -4.38 11.13 -5.79
CA ILE A 44 -3.66 12.41 -5.85
C ILE A 44 -3.80 13.01 -7.26
N LEU A 45 -3.56 12.22 -8.31
CA LEU A 45 -3.62 12.66 -9.70
C LEU A 45 -5.01 13.24 -10.06
N VAL A 46 -6.09 12.61 -9.60
CA VAL A 46 -7.45 13.12 -9.85
C VAL A 46 -7.69 14.45 -9.14
N VAL A 47 -7.15 14.64 -7.93
CA VAL A 47 -7.21 15.94 -7.23
C VAL A 47 -6.42 17.01 -7.99
N ASP A 48 -5.20 16.68 -8.45
CA ASP A 48 -4.33 17.60 -9.19
C ASP A 48 -4.92 18.01 -10.55
N LEU A 49 -5.39 17.05 -11.36
CA LEU A 49 -6.06 17.33 -12.64
C LEU A 49 -7.32 18.19 -12.47
N ARG A 50 -7.98 18.05 -11.31
CA ARG A 50 -9.15 18.86 -10.97
C ARG A 50 -8.77 20.27 -10.51
N LEU A 51 -7.67 20.42 -9.76
CA LEU A 51 -7.10 21.73 -9.41
C LEU A 51 -6.60 22.48 -10.65
N LEU A 52 -6.03 21.76 -11.62
CA LEU A 52 -5.59 22.30 -12.91
C LEU A 52 -6.76 22.66 -13.86
N GLY A 53 -8.00 22.39 -13.47
CA GLY A 53 -9.19 22.73 -14.27
C GLY A 53 -9.41 21.84 -15.50
N VAL A 54 -8.70 20.72 -15.61
CA VAL A 54 -8.85 19.75 -16.72
C VAL A 54 -10.10 18.89 -16.54
N LEU A 55 -10.54 18.65 -15.28
CA LEU A 55 -11.79 17.96 -14.96
C LEU A 55 -12.94 18.94 -14.71
N GLU A 56 -14.01 18.84 -15.48
CA GLU A 56 -15.20 19.73 -15.39
C GLU A 56 -15.84 19.79 -13.99
N ARG A 57 -16.33 20.98 -13.65
CA ARG A 57 -16.68 21.46 -12.30
C ARG A 57 -18.14 21.22 -11.87
N GLN A 58 -18.84 20.21 -12.42
CA GLN A 58 -20.31 20.09 -12.24
C GLN A 58 -20.78 19.25 -11.04
N ARG A 59 -19.90 18.68 -10.21
CA ARG A 59 -20.26 17.94 -8.98
C ARG A 59 -19.58 18.53 -7.75
N SER A 60 -20.35 18.70 -6.66
CA SER A 60 -19.93 19.28 -5.36
C SER A 60 -18.49 18.92 -4.99
N VAL A 61 -17.61 19.92 -5.01
CA VAL A 61 -16.16 19.82 -4.75
C VAL A 61 -15.90 19.19 -3.38
N VAL A 62 -16.72 19.51 -2.39
CA VAL A 62 -16.54 19.11 -0.99
C VAL A 62 -16.79 17.61 -0.79
N ARG A 63 -17.73 17.00 -1.51
CA ARG A 63 -18.11 15.60 -1.30
C ARG A 63 -17.06 14.63 -1.86
N ILE A 64 -16.63 14.88 -3.11
CA ILE A 64 -15.62 14.03 -3.78
C ILE A 64 -14.26 14.14 -3.08
N SER A 65 -13.82 15.34 -2.69
CA SER A 65 -12.55 15.50 -1.99
C SER A 65 -12.54 14.80 -0.64
N ARG A 66 -13.65 14.80 0.10
CA ARG A 66 -13.77 14.10 1.39
C ARG A 66 -13.79 12.58 1.22
N GLU A 67 -14.49 12.05 0.21
CA GLU A 67 -14.50 10.62 -0.11
C GLU A 67 -13.12 10.13 -0.62
N MET A 68 -12.45 10.92 -1.47
CA MET A 68 -11.11 10.60 -1.94
C MET A 68 -10.08 10.60 -0.81
N LEU A 69 -10.18 11.52 0.16
CA LEU A 69 -9.30 11.50 1.32
C LEU A 69 -9.43 10.18 2.10
N TRP A 70 -10.64 9.72 2.37
CA TRP A 70 -10.85 8.44 3.06
C TRP A 70 -10.28 7.26 2.27
N LEU A 71 -10.52 7.24 0.95
CA LEU A 71 -10.04 6.18 0.07
C LEU A 71 -8.49 6.19 -0.02
N THR A 72 -7.88 7.37 -0.06
CA THR A 72 -6.42 7.56 -0.06
C THR A 72 -5.82 7.05 1.24
N TRP A 73 -6.41 7.38 2.39
CA TRP A 73 -5.95 6.87 3.69
C TRP A 73 -6.12 5.35 3.81
N ALA A 74 -7.22 4.79 3.31
CA ALA A 74 -7.44 3.35 3.30
C ALA A 74 -6.41 2.62 2.41
N ALA A 75 -6.17 3.14 1.21
CA ALA A 75 -5.17 2.61 0.28
C ALA A 75 -3.74 2.76 0.84
N PHE A 76 -3.44 3.88 1.50
CA PHE A 76 -2.15 4.11 2.15
C PHE A 76 -1.92 3.13 3.30
N ALA A 77 -2.92 2.92 4.16
CA ALA A 77 -2.85 1.93 5.24
C ALA A 77 -2.61 0.51 4.68
N GLY A 78 -3.32 0.15 3.60
CA GLY A 78 -3.10 -1.11 2.88
C GLY A 78 -1.67 -1.25 2.34
N ALA A 79 -1.12 -0.18 1.73
CA ALA A 79 0.25 -0.16 1.23
C ALA A 79 1.28 -0.35 2.36
N VAL A 80 1.10 0.33 3.50
CA VAL A 80 1.99 0.21 4.67
C VAL A 80 1.96 -1.20 5.24
N VAL A 81 0.78 -1.79 5.41
CA VAL A 81 0.65 -3.18 5.90
C VAL A 81 1.31 -4.17 4.93
N ALA A 82 1.04 -4.07 3.63
CA ALA A 82 1.64 -4.95 2.64
C ALA A 82 3.18 -4.78 2.57
N GLY A 83 3.68 -3.55 2.73
CA GLY A 83 5.12 -3.28 2.81
C GLY A 83 5.77 -3.86 4.08
N ALA A 84 5.09 -3.78 5.22
CA ALA A 84 5.56 -4.40 6.46
C ALA A 84 5.60 -5.94 6.35
N VAL A 85 4.61 -6.55 5.70
CA VAL A 85 4.60 -7.99 5.40
C VAL A 85 5.78 -8.35 4.50
N TYR A 86 6.06 -7.55 3.45
CA TYR A 86 7.22 -7.78 2.59
C TYR A 86 8.54 -7.69 3.35
N PHE A 87 8.69 -6.70 4.24
CA PHE A 87 9.86 -6.56 5.10
C PHE A 87 10.07 -7.82 5.94
N SER A 88 9.02 -8.42 6.49
CA SER A 88 9.14 -9.64 7.30
C SER A 88 9.64 -10.88 6.54
N ALA A 89 9.49 -10.92 5.22
CA ALA A 89 10.00 -12.03 4.40
C ALA A 89 11.44 -11.82 3.89
N ASN A 90 11.94 -10.59 3.90
CA ASN A 90 13.28 -10.25 3.41
C ASN A 90 14.18 -9.64 4.52
N ALA A 91 13.75 -9.73 5.78
CA ALA A 91 14.51 -9.31 6.96
C ALA A 91 15.52 -10.37 7.38
#